data_AF-A0A8I1R2J0-F1
#
_entry.id   AF-A0A8I1R2J0-F1
#
_cell.length_a   1.000
_cell.length_b   1.000
_cell.length_c   1.000
_cell.angle_alpha   90.00
_cell.angle_beta   90.00
_cell.angle_gamma   90.00
#
_symmetry.space_group_name_H-M   'P 1'
#
loop_
_entity.id
_entity.type
_entity.pdbx_description
1 polymer ?
#
loop_
_entity_poly.entity_id
_entity_poly.type
_entity_poly.pdbx_seq_one_letter_code
_entity_poly.pdbx_strand_id
1 'polypeptide(L)'
;MLTVPWYGCASRHDLGPLATVPSHVLNVAAVPASDGARRFGGVARLYGEAALAVLARAHVCVVGIGGVGSWTAEALARSAVGRLTLIDLDHIAESNLNRQVHALDSTLAASKVEAMRARIAGIAPQCRVAAVDDFVTVENVERLVPPDALVVDAIDAPRAKAALIALARRRGQAIVVCGAAGGRTDPLRLRREDLARVRGDALLAAVRARLRREHGFPREPGRPFRIEALFSDQPAPRAARDAAACDADAPASQAAASGAPLGCAGYGSLVTVTATMGLAAASWALDAALAPARRPARSSSMEVQ
;
A
#
# COMPACT_ATOMS: atom_id res chain seq x y z
N MET A 1 -10.38 -53.55 -46.85
CA MET A 1 -10.05 -52.78 -45.62
C MET A 1 -8.71 -53.32 -45.12
N LEU A 2 -7.63 -52.63 -45.48
CA LEU A 2 -6.26 -53.09 -45.29
C LEU A 2 -5.60 -52.38 -44.09
N THR A 3 -4.74 -53.15 -43.45
CA THR A 3 -3.86 -52.91 -42.29
C THR A 3 -2.64 -52.03 -42.60
N VAL A 4 -2.25 -51.18 -41.61
CA VAL A 4 -0.94 -50.56 -41.21
C VAL A 4 0.10 -50.17 -42.29
N PRO A 5 0.89 -49.05 -42.14
CA PRO A 5 1.87 -48.93 -41.04
C PRO A 5 2.27 -47.52 -40.55
N TRP A 6 2.89 -47.52 -39.37
CA TRP A 6 3.82 -46.50 -38.86
C TRP A 6 5.07 -46.38 -39.76
N TYR A 7 5.55 -45.15 -40.02
CA TYR A 7 6.97 -44.69 -40.09
C TYR A 7 7.01 -43.24 -40.61
N GLY A 8 7.84 -42.37 -40.00
CA GLY A 8 8.10 -41.03 -40.53
C GLY A 8 8.94 -40.12 -39.63
N CYS A 9 10.24 -40.40 -39.55
CA CYS A 9 11.26 -39.48 -39.04
C CYS A 9 11.64 -38.45 -40.12
N ALA A 10 11.50 -37.15 -39.83
CA ALA A 10 12.20 -35.97 -40.39
C ALA A 10 11.36 -34.73 -40.00
N SER A 11 11.86 -33.59 -39.53
CA SER A 11 13.13 -32.93 -39.79
C SER A 11 13.43 -31.92 -38.67
N ARG A 12 14.71 -31.64 -38.50
CA ARG A 12 15.28 -30.67 -37.56
C ARG A 12 14.79 -29.26 -37.92
N HIS A 13 14.10 -28.60 -36.99
CA HIS A 13 14.07 -27.14 -36.99
C HIS A 13 15.33 -26.64 -36.28
N ASP A 14 16.21 -26.12 -37.11
CA ASP A 14 17.43 -25.40 -36.80
C ASP A 14 17.09 -24.18 -35.92
N LEU A 15 17.12 -24.36 -34.60
CA LEU A 15 17.15 -23.23 -33.66
C LEU A 15 18.58 -22.74 -33.63
N GLY A 16 18.88 -21.77 -34.50
CA GLY A 16 20.14 -21.05 -34.49
C GLY A 16 20.48 -20.53 -33.08
N PRO A 17 21.77 -20.38 -32.74
CA PRO A 17 22.19 -20.01 -31.40
C PRO A 17 21.52 -18.69 -31.00
N LEU A 18 20.89 -18.69 -29.83
CA LEU A 18 20.40 -17.49 -29.14
C LEU A 18 21.51 -16.44 -29.20
N ALA A 19 21.25 -15.33 -29.91
CA ALA A 19 22.17 -14.21 -29.97
C ALA A 19 22.48 -13.77 -28.53
N THR A 20 23.72 -14.03 -28.11
CA THR A 20 24.24 -13.57 -26.83
C THR A 20 24.21 -12.05 -26.84
N VAL A 21 23.36 -11.45 -26.02
CA VAL A 21 23.39 -10.01 -25.79
C VAL A 21 24.78 -9.69 -25.22
N PRO A 22 25.61 -8.86 -25.88
CA PRO A 22 26.95 -8.58 -25.40
C PRO A 22 26.89 -7.98 -24.00
N SER A 23 27.75 -8.46 -23.09
CA SER A 23 27.84 -8.07 -21.68
C SER A 23 28.35 -6.63 -21.45
N HIS A 24 28.24 -5.75 -22.45
CA HIS A 24 28.70 -4.36 -22.41
C HIS A 24 27.55 -3.33 -22.27
N VAL A 25 26.29 -3.75 -22.08
CA VAL A 25 25.14 -2.84 -22.01
C VAL A 25 24.90 -2.22 -20.61
N LEU A 26 25.69 -2.58 -19.61
CA LEU A 26 25.66 -1.89 -18.31
C LEU A 26 27.00 -1.19 -18.07
N ASN A 27 27.25 -0.15 -18.85
CA ASN A 27 28.20 0.87 -18.46
C ASN A 27 27.68 1.52 -17.17
N VAL A 28 28.19 1.09 -16.02
CA VAL A 28 28.03 1.77 -14.71
C VAL A 28 28.91 3.03 -14.73
N ALA A 29 28.72 3.86 -15.76
CA ALA A 29 29.21 5.22 -15.74
C ALA A 29 28.52 5.92 -14.56
N ALA A 30 29.30 6.70 -13.80
CA ALA A 30 28.82 7.48 -12.67
C ALA A 30 27.46 8.10 -13.00
N VAL A 31 26.43 7.72 -12.25
CA VAL A 31 25.08 8.24 -12.42
C VAL A 31 25.20 9.77 -12.33
N PRO A 32 24.92 10.53 -13.40
CA PRO A 32 25.07 11.98 -13.38
C PRO A 32 24.24 12.55 -12.23
N ALA A 33 24.72 13.64 -11.63
CA ALA A 33 24.02 14.33 -10.54
C ALA A 33 22.54 14.46 -10.89
N SER A 34 21.67 13.98 -9.99
CA SER A 34 20.25 13.82 -10.25
C SER A 34 19.59 15.16 -10.58
N ASP A 35 19.32 15.40 -11.86
CA ASP A 35 18.50 16.52 -12.30
C ASP A 35 17.04 16.26 -11.92
N GLY A 36 16.62 16.82 -10.77
CA GLY A 36 15.26 16.71 -10.26
C GLY A 36 14.21 17.26 -11.24
N ALA A 37 14.56 18.28 -12.03
CA ALA A 37 13.66 18.85 -13.04
C ALA A 37 13.42 17.87 -14.19
N ARG A 38 14.44 17.09 -14.60
CA ARG A 38 14.27 16.01 -15.59
C ARG A 38 13.47 14.83 -15.03
N ARG A 39 13.74 14.40 -13.79
CA ARG A 39 13.03 13.23 -13.19
C ARG A 39 11.52 13.47 -13.07
N PHE A 40 11.11 14.67 -12.67
CA PHE A 40 9.72 14.99 -12.36
C PHE A 40 9.06 16.00 -13.31
N GLY A 41 9.68 16.29 -14.46
CA GLY A 41 9.10 17.19 -15.46
C GLY A 41 7.72 16.72 -15.98
N GLY A 42 7.45 15.41 -15.96
CA GLY A 42 6.10 14.88 -16.25
C GLY A 42 5.05 15.29 -15.21
N VAL A 43 5.42 15.31 -13.92
CA VAL A 43 4.57 15.77 -12.82
C VAL A 43 4.34 17.28 -12.94
N ALA A 44 5.38 18.06 -13.24
CA ALA A 44 5.28 19.50 -13.46
C ALA A 44 4.33 19.86 -14.62
N ARG A 45 4.40 19.14 -15.74
CA ARG A 45 3.48 19.37 -16.88
C ARG A 45 2.03 19.00 -16.55
N LEU A 46 1.80 18.05 -15.65
CA LEU A 46 0.47 17.60 -15.27
C LEU A 46 -0.19 18.54 -14.24
N TYR A 47 0.54 18.91 -13.18
CA TYR A 47 -0.02 19.68 -12.05
C TYR A 47 0.44 21.14 -11.99
N GLY A 48 1.44 21.53 -12.79
CA GLY A 48 2.10 22.84 -12.74
C GLY A 48 3.28 22.89 -11.77
N GLU A 49 4.18 23.85 -11.99
CA GLU A 49 5.39 24.05 -11.16
C GLU A 49 5.08 24.35 -9.69
N ALA A 50 4.01 25.11 -9.42
CA ALA A 50 3.57 25.41 -8.07
C ALA A 50 3.17 24.14 -7.29
N ALA A 51 2.44 23.24 -7.94
CA ALA A 51 2.04 21.97 -7.35
C ALA A 51 3.25 21.06 -7.12
N LEU A 52 4.20 21.01 -8.07
CA LEU A 52 5.46 20.27 -7.89
C LEU A 52 6.21 20.77 -6.64
N ALA A 53 6.30 22.09 -6.43
CA ALA A 53 6.94 22.67 -5.26
C ALA A 53 6.22 22.31 -3.95
N VAL A 54 4.89 22.18 -3.96
CA VAL A 54 4.11 21.69 -2.81
C VAL A 54 4.41 20.22 -2.54
N LEU A 55 4.37 19.36 -3.55
CA LEU A 55 4.67 17.93 -3.42
C LEU A 55 6.10 17.69 -2.91
N ALA A 56 7.07 18.45 -3.41
CA ALA A 56 8.47 18.39 -2.97
C ALA A 56 8.66 18.78 -1.48
N ARG A 57 7.68 19.42 -0.85
CA ARG A 57 7.66 19.72 0.59
C ARG A 57 6.70 18.84 1.38
N ALA A 58 5.84 18.09 0.71
CA ALA A 58 4.85 17.24 1.35
C ALA A 58 5.52 16.10 2.12
N HIS A 59 4.90 15.74 3.24
CA HIS A 59 5.30 14.61 4.06
C HIS A 59 4.15 13.61 4.14
N VAL A 60 4.42 12.37 3.74
CA VAL A 60 3.45 11.27 3.83
C VAL A 60 4.01 10.14 4.69
N CYS A 61 3.22 9.69 5.66
CA CYS A 61 3.50 8.53 6.50
C CYS A 61 2.69 7.35 5.99
N VAL A 62 3.36 6.30 5.51
CA VAL A 62 2.74 5.05 5.05
C VAL A 62 2.96 3.99 6.13
N VAL A 63 1.87 3.49 6.70
CA VAL A 63 1.89 2.50 7.78
C VAL A 63 1.45 1.14 7.22
N GLY A 64 2.33 0.15 7.32
CA GLY A 64 2.20 -1.15 6.65
C GLY A 64 2.78 -1.10 5.23
N ILE A 65 3.99 -1.65 5.04
CA ILE A 65 4.72 -1.73 3.76
C ILE A 65 4.51 -3.11 3.16
N GLY A 66 3.24 -3.51 2.97
CA GLY A 66 2.85 -4.78 2.35
C GLY A 66 2.43 -4.63 0.88
N GLY A 67 1.48 -5.46 0.45
CA GLY A 67 0.96 -5.47 -0.93
C GLY A 67 0.25 -4.18 -1.37
N VAL A 68 -0.14 -3.30 -0.45
CA VAL A 68 -0.74 -1.98 -0.76
C VAL A 68 0.25 -0.86 -0.47
N GLY A 69 0.84 -0.83 0.73
CA GLY A 69 1.71 0.27 1.14
C GLY A 69 3.03 0.34 0.38
N SER A 70 3.58 -0.78 -0.07
CA SER A 70 4.82 -0.78 -0.88
C SER A 70 4.61 -0.07 -2.23
N TRP A 71 3.49 -0.30 -2.90
CA TRP A 71 3.10 0.40 -4.13
C TRP A 71 2.68 1.85 -3.87
N THR A 72 2.10 2.13 -2.70
CA THR A 72 1.82 3.52 -2.28
C THR A 72 3.12 4.30 -2.19
N ALA A 73 4.11 3.79 -1.45
CA ALA A 73 5.40 4.44 -1.27
C ALA A 73 6.16 4.62 -2.60
N GLU A 74 6.14 3.60 -3.46
CA GLU A 74 6.67 3.66 -4.83
C GLU A 74 6.03 4.80 -5.65
N ALA A 75 4.70 4.88 -5.66
CA ALA A 75 3.97 5.89 -6.40
C ALA A 75 4.27 7.30 -5.88
N LEU A 76 4.29 7.50 -4.57
CA LEU A 76 4.61 8.79 -3.95
C LEU A 76 6.03 9.25 -4.31
N ALA A 77 7.01 8.35 -4.26
CA ALA A 77 8.39 8.63 -4.67
C ALA A 77 8.48 9.01 -6.17
N ARG A 78 7.69 8.34 -7.03
CA ARG A 78 7.59 8.66 -8.46
C ARG A 78 6.80 9.94 -8.74
N SER A 79 6.09 10.48 -7.75
CA SER A 79 5.28 11.69 -7.84
C SER A 79 5.89 12.89 -7.10
N ALA A 80 7.22 12.89 -6.91
CA ALA A 80 7.98 13.99 -6.34
C ALA A 80 7.66 14.34 -4.87
N VAL A 81 7.03 13.43 -4.12
CA VAL A 81 6.84 13.63 -2.68
C VAL A 81 8.20 13.73 -1.99
N GLY A 82 8.42 14.83 -1.26
CA GLY A 82 9.75 15.16 -0.73
C GLY A 82 10.14 14.40 0.54
N ARG A 83 9.16 13.94 1.33
CA ARG A 83 9.42 13.22 2.57
C ARG A 83 8.44 12.06 2.76
N LEU A 84 9.00 10.89 3.08
CA LEU A 84 8.25 9.69 3.40
C LEU A 84 8.67 9.16 4.77
N THR A 85 7.69 8.76 5.59
CA THR A 85 7.93 7.91 6.75
C THR A 85 7.29 6.55 6.47
N LEU A 86 8.06 5.48 6.55
CA LEU A 86 7.63 4.11 6.30
C LEU A 86 7.68 3.33 7.62
N ILE A 87 6.54 2.76 8.04
CA ILE A 87 6.44 2.04 9.31
C ILE A 87 5.98 0.61 9.04
N ASP A 88 6.87 -0.36 9.32
CA ASP A 88 6.61 -1.81 9.26
C ASP A 88 7.75 -2.52 10.02
N LEU A 89 7.48 -3.68 10.63
CA LEU A 89 8.48 -4.49 11.35
C LEU A 89 8.79 -5.81 10.62
N ASP A 90 8.06 -6.12 9.55
CA ASP A 90 8.23 -7.38 8.86
C ASP A 90 9.46 -7.40 7.95
N HIS A 91 9.92 -8.62 7.68
CA HIS A 91 10.93 -8.91 6.68
C HIS A 91 10.28 -9.45 5.40
N ILE A 92 11.01 -9.38 4.29
CA ILE A 92 10.54 -9.86 2.99
C ILE A 92 10.56 -11.39 2.98
N ALA A 93 9.41 -11.98 2.66
CA ALA A 93 9.27 -13.43 2.47
C ALA A 93 8.99 -13.78 1.01
N GLU A 94 9.31 -15.00 0.59
CA GLU A 94 9.03 -15.51 -0.77
C GLU A 94 7.54 -15.40 -1.14
N SER A 95 6.65 -15.65 -0.18
CA SER A 95 5.19 -15.50 -0.35
C SER A 95 4.74 -14.08 -0.66
N ASN A 96 5.64 -13.09 -0.65
CA ASN A 96 5.37 -11.68 -0.96
C ASN A 96 5.59 -11.35 -2.44
N LEU A 97 6.32 -12.18 -3.19
CA LEU A 97 6.69 -11.96 -4.60
C LEU A 97 5.49 -11.69 -5.51
N ASN A 98 4.34 -12.28 -5.22
CA ASN A 98 3.13 -12.12 -6.02
C ASN A 98 2.47 -10.72 -5.93
N ARG A 99 2.88 -9.85 -4.99
CA ARG A 99 2.14 -8.62 -4.69
C ARG A 99 2.91 -7.44 -4.11
N GLN A 100 4.16 -7.60 -3.65
CA GLN A 100 4.92 -6.54 -2.98
C GLN A 100 6.09 -6.07 -3.82
N VAL A 101 6.21 -4.76 -4.08
CA VAL A 101 7.16 -4.24 -5.09
C VAL A 101 8.63 -4.37 -4.70
N HIS A 102 8.95 -4.46 -3.39
CA HIS A 102 10.31 -4.70 -2.91
C HIS A 102 10.68 -6.18 -2.87
N ALA A 103 9.73 -7.11 -3.05
CA ALA A 103 10.01 -8.53 -2.99
C ALA A 103 10.64 -8.98 -4.31
N LEU A 104 11.92 -9.33 -4.25
CA LEU A 104 12.73 -9.90 -5.32
C LEU A 104 13.60 -10.99 -4.68
N ASP A 105 14.11 -11.93 -5.47
CA ASP A 105 15.03 -12.96 -4.95
C ASP A 105 16.25 -12.34 -4.24
N SER A 106 16.72 -11.19 -4.74
CA SER A 106 17.86 -10.46 -4.17
C SER A 106 17.57 -9.70 -2.86
N THR A 107 16.30 -9.60 -2.46
CA THR A 107 15.88 -8.83 -1.27
C THR A 107 15.17 -9.68 -0.22
N LEU A 108 15.07 -11.00 -0.43
CA LEU A 108 14.51 -11.92 0.55
C LEU A 108 15.22 -11.79 1.91
N ALA A 109 14.45 -11.93 2.98
CA ALA A 109 14.86 -11.75 4.38
C ALA A 109 15.36 -10.34 4.77
N ALA A 110 15.38 -9.35 3.86
CA ALA A 110 15.65 -7.96 4.25
C ALA A 110 14.43 -7.34 4.95
N SER A 111 14.66 -6.34 5.81
CA SER A 111 13.58 -5.51 6.36
C SER A 111 12.83 -4.81 5.24
N LYS A 112 11.48 -4.84 5.28
CA LYS A 112 10.63 -4.25 4.23
C LYS A 112 10.83 -2.74 4.12
N VAL A 113 10.96 -2.03 5.25
CA VAL A 113 11.14 -0.58 5.27
C VAL A 113 12.50 -0.17 4.70
N GLU A 114 13.55 -0.93 4.99
CA GLU A 114 14.89 -0.67 4.47
C GLU A 114 15.01 -0.98 2.97
N ALA A 115 14.42 -2.09 2.52
CA ALA A 115 14.37 -2.42 1.10
C ALA A 115 13.61 -1.36 0.29
N MET A 116 12.48 -0.86 0.81
CA MET A 116 11.77 0.26 0.16
C MET A 116 12.56 1.56 0.21
N ARG A 117 13.25 1.87 1.31
CA ARG A 117 14.10 3.06 1.42
C ARG A 117 15.20 3.04 0.35
N ALA A 118 15.89 1.91 0.18
CA ALA A 118 16.92 1.75 -0.84
C ALA A 118 16.35 1.89 -2.26
N ARG A 119 15.18 1.29 -2.51
CA ARG A 119 14.46 1.41 -3.78
C ARG A 119 14.08 2.86 -4.09
N ILE A 120 13.53 3.59 -3.12
CA ILE A 120 13.15 5.00 -3.27
C ILE A 120 14.36 5.87 -3.54
N ALA A 121 15.51 5.62 -2.90
CA ALA A 121 16.75 6.36 -3.19
C ALA A 121 17.19 6.23 -4.66
N GLY A 122 16.94 5.08 -5.31
CA GLY A 122 17.17 4.91 -6.75
C GLY A 122 16.20 5.72 -7.62
N ILE A 123 14.96 5.92 -7.17
CA ILE A 123 13.89 6.63 -7.89
C ILE A 123 13.97 8.15 -7.69
N ALA A 124 14.16 8.59 -6.45
CA ALA A 124 14.05 9.97 -6.00
C ALA A 124 15.11 10.22 -4.91
N PRO A 125 16.39 10.39 -5.28
CA PRO A 125 17.49 10.53 -4.31
C PRO A 125 17.35 11.76 -3.38
N GLN A 126 16.55 12.76 -3.77
CA GLN A 126 16.21 13.91 -2.94
C GLN A 126 15.08 13.65 -1.93
N CYS A 127 14.31 12.57 -2.10
CA CYS A 127 13.24 12.20 -1.17
C CYS A 127 13.84 11.75 0.15
N ARG A 128 13.47 12.42 1.24
CA ARG A 128 13.90 12.04 2.59
C ARG A 128 13.02 10.92 3.10
N VAL A 129 13.58 9.74 3.29
CA VAL A 129 12.84 8.56 3.75
C VAL A 129 13.28 8.20 5.17
N ALA A 130 12.36 8.25 6.12
CA ALA A 130 12.51 7.69 7.46
C ALA A 130 11.94 6.26 7.46
N ALA A 131 12.80 5.27 7.66
CA ALA A 131 12.39 3.88 7.88
C ALA A 131 12.25 3.64 9.39
N VAL A 132 11.07 3.18 9.80
CA VAL A 132 10.74 2.89 11.19
C VAL A 132 10.42 1.40 11.29
N ASP A 133 11.39 0.65 11.81
CA ASP A 133 11.32 -0.79 12.00
C ASP A 133 10.58 -1.12 13.32
N ASP A 134 9.26 -0.86 13.32
CA ASP A 134 8.37 -1.06 14.47
C ASP A 134 6.93 -1.29 13.95
N PHE A 135 6.09 -1.97 14.73
CA PHE A 135 4.67 -2.13 14.42
C PHE A 135 3.85 -1.14 15.22
N VAL A 136 2.77 -0.64 14.61
CA VAL A 136 1.89 0.30 15.32
C VAL A 136 1.03 -0.43 16.35
N THR A 137 1.03 0.08 17.57
CA THR A 137 0.20 -0.34 18.70
C THR A 137 -0.59 0.83 19.27
N VAL A 138 -1.49 0.56 20.22
CA VAL A 138 -2.24 1.62 20.91
C VAL A 138 -1.29 2.51 21.72
N GLU A 139 -0.22 1.92 22.24
CA GLU A 139 0.73 2.52 23.17
C GLU A 139 1.79 3.35 22.45
N ASN A 140 2.21 2.95 21.23
CA ASN A 140 3.30 3.61 20.51
C ASN A 140 2.83 4.51 19.34
N VAL A 141 1.57 4.42 18.88
CA VAL A 141 1.08 5.14 17.68
C VAL A 141 1.38 6.64 17.74
N GLU A 142 1.27 7.24 18.91
CA GLU A 142 1.47 8.67 19.10
C GLU A 142 2.93 9.09 18.90
N ARG A 143 3.87 8.22 19.29
CA ARG A 143 5.32 8.39 19.12
C ARG A 143 5.75 8.13 17.68
N LEU A 144 5.19 7.10 17.05
CA LEU A 144 5.63 6.63 15.74
C LEU A 144 5.11 7.50 14.59
N VAL A 145 3.88 8.01 14.68
CA VAL A 145 3.25 8.76 13.58
C VAL A 145 3.58 10.25 13.68
N PRO A 146 4.30 10.83 12.70
CA PRO A 146 4.63 12.25 12.71
C PRO A 146 3.37 13.12 12.61
N PRO A 147 3.22 14.18 13.43
CA PRO A 147 2.01 15.00 13.44
C PRO A 147 1.82 15.86 12.19
N ASP A 148 2.89 16.14 11.44
CA ASP A 148 2.92 16.96 10.22
C ASP A 148 2.62 16.17 8.94
N ALA A 149 2.53 14.84 9.02
CA ALA A 149 2.36 13.97 7.85
C ALA A 149 0.90 13.82 7.42
N LEU A 150 0.67 13.61 6.14
CA LEU A 150 -0.53 12.91 5.67
C LEU A 150 -0.38 11.42 5.97
N VAL A 151 -1.43 10.74 6.41
CA VAL A 151 -1.34 9.32 6.81
C VAL A 151 -2.01 8.43 5.76
N VAL A 152 -1.27 7.42 5.29
CA VAL A 152 -1.83 6.31 4.51
C VAL A 152 -1.77 5.06 5.36
N ASP A 153 -2.93 4.51 5.67
CA ASP A 153 -3.08 3.33 6.49
C ASP A 153 -3.28 2.06 5.63
N ALA A 154 -2.21 1.29 5.48
CA ALA A 154 -2.18 0.01 4.79
C ALA A 154 -1.95 -1.19 5.74
N ILE A 155 -2.25 -1.01 7.03
CA ILE A 155 -2.19 -2.07 8.04
C ILE A 155 -3.30 -3.10 7.81
N ASP A 156 -3.04 -4.38 8.08
CA ASP A 156 -4.03 -5.46 8.00
C ASP A 156 -4.54 -5.98 9.35
N ALA A 157 -3.94 -5.54 10.46
CA ALA A 157 -4.40 -5.83 11.81
C ALA A 157 -5.47 -4.83 12.30
N PRO A 158 -6.73 -5.26 12.58
CA PRO A 158 -7.81 -4.35 12.97
C PRO A 158 -7.53 -3.51 14.24
N ARG A 159 -6.72 -4.02 15.18
CA ARG A 159 -6.33 -3.32 16.42
C ARG A 159 -5.51 -2.07 16.13
N ALA A 160 -4.37 -2.28 15.46
CA ALA A 160 -3.43 -1.22 15.10
C ALA A 160 -4.09 -0.20 14.17
N LYS A 161 -4.88 -0.68 13.20
CA LYS A 161 -5.64 0.15 12.27
C LYS A 161 -6.61 1.10 12.99
N ALA A 162 -7.37 0.58 13.96
CA ALA A 162 -8.28 1.42 14.74
C ALA A 162 -7.53 2.46 15.61
N ALA A 163 -6.37 2.09 16.19
CA ALA A 163 -5.55 2.99 16.98
C ALA A 163 -5.01 4.16 16.13
N LEU A 164 -4.54 3.87 14.91
CA LEU A 164 -4.05 4.85 13.95
C LEU A 164 -5.16 5.83 13.54
N ILE A 165 -6.34 5.31 13.18
CA ILE A 165 -7.51 6.14 12.81
C ILE A 165 -7.95 7.02 13.99
N ALA A 166 -7.96 6.47 15.20
CA ALA A 166 -8.32 7.22 16.39
C ALA A 166 -7.31 8.36 16.68
N LEU A 167 -6.00 8.11 16.53
CA LEU A 167 -4.97 9.13 16.65
C LEU A 167 -5.16 10.25 15.61
N ALA A 168 -5.30 9.88 14.33
CA ALA A 168 -5.46 10.84 13.25
C ALA A 168 -6.69 11.74 13.47
N ARG A 169 -7.82 11.15 13.88
CA ARG A 169 -9.02 11.93 14.25
C ARG A 169 -8.77 12.88 15.42
N ARG A 170 -8.09 12.43 16.49
CA ARG A 170 -7.77 13.29 17.65
C ARG A 170 -6.88 14.49 17.26
N ARG A 171 -5.93 14.28 16.36
CA ARG A 171 -5.01 15.32 15.87
C ARG A 171 -5.61 16.20 14.76
N GLY A 172 -6.78 15.87 14.23
CA GLY A 172 -7.30 16.49 13.00
C GLY A 172 -6.41 16.23 11.77
N GLN A 173 -5.62 15.16 11.82
CA GLN A 173 -4.65 14.78 10.80
C GLN A 173 -5.37 14.04 9.66
N ALA A 174 -5.04 14.40 8.42
CA ALA A 174 -5.63 13.77 7.25
C ALA A 174 -5.16 12.31 7.14
N ILE A 175 -6.11 11.39 6.91
CA ILE A 175 -5.85 9.96 6.78
C ILE A 175 -6.74 9.32 5.72
N VAL A 176 -6.17 8.38 4.96
CA VAL A 176 -6.91 7.40 4.15
C VAL A 176 -6.65 5.98 4.65
N VAL A 177 -7.71 5.18 4.65
CA VAL A 177 -7.73 3.82 5.20
C VAL A 177 -7.90 2.80 4.07
N CYS A 178 -6.93 1.92 3.87
CA CYS A 178 -7.04 0.84 2.88
C CYS A 178 -7.72 -0.39 3.50
N GLY A 179 -8.72 -0.94 2.81
CA GLY A 179 -9.38 -2.19 3.15
C GLY A 179 -8.61 -3.43 2.72
N ALA A 180 -9.28 -4.57 2.74
CA ALA A 180 -8.71 -5.84 2.32
C ALA A 180 -8.62 -5.90 0.78
N ALA A 181 -7.39 -5.91 0.27
CA ALA A 181 -7.11 -6.11 -1.15
C ALA A 181 -6.91 -7.60 -1.53
N GLY A 182 -6.69 -8.48 -0.54
CA GLY A 182 -6.66 -9.93 -0.73
C GLY A 182 -8.03 -10.51 -1.07
N GLY A 183 -8.05 -11.67 -1.75
CA GLY A 183 -9.29 -12.33 -2.15
C GLY A 183 -10.12 -11.53 -3.16
N ARG A 184 -9.48 -10.69 -3.99
CA ARG A 184 -10.12 -9.90 -5.05
C ARG A 184 -9.33 -10.10 -6.35
N THR A 185 -10.00 -9.91 -7.49
CA THR A 185 -9.41 -10.09 -8.82
C THR A 185 -9.66 -8.93 -9.78
N ASP A 186 -10.68 -8.10 -9.53
CA ASP A 186 -11.07 -7.01 -10.42
C ASP A 186 -10.66 -5.64 -9.84
N PRO A 187 -9.60 -5.00 -10.36
CA PRO A 187 -9.15 -3.69 -9.88
C PRO A 187 -10.15 -2.56 -10.19
N LEU A 188 -11.04 -2.71 -11.17
CA LEU A 188 -12.03 -1.69 -11.52
C LEU A 188 -13.22 -1.64 -10.54
N ARG A 189 -13.26 -2.57 -9.58
CA ARG A 189 -14.23 -2.64 -8.49
C ARG A 189 -13.76 -1.93 -7.22
N LEU A 190 -12.61 -1.25 -7.27
CA LEU A 190 -12.17 -0.37 -6.20
C LEU A 190 -13.09 0.86 -6.10
N ARG A 191 -13.37 1.25 -4.85
CA ARG A 191 -14.26 2.34 -4.47
C ARG A 191 -13.62 3.15 -3.35
N ARG A 192 -14.04 4.41 -3.25
CA ARG A 192 -13.73 5.33 -2.15
C ARG A 192 -15.03 5.74 -1.49
N GLU A 193 -15.12 5.67 -0.17
CA GLU A 193 -16.31 6.04 0.60
C GLU A 193 -15.92 6.38 2.05
N ASP A 194 -16.81 7.03 2.80
CA ASP A 194 -16.69 7.15 4.25
C ASP A 194 -16.64 5.76 4.91
N LEU A 195 -15.66 5.58 5.79
CA LEU A 195 -15.41 4.32 6.48
C LEU A 195 -16.67 3.76 7.15
N ALA A 196 -17.59 4.58 7.66
CA ALA A 196 -18.83 4.13 8.29
C ALA A 196 -19.79 3.40 7.32
N ARG A 197 -19.72 3.73 6.04
CA ARG A 197 -20.63 3.24 4.98
C ARG A 197 -20.06 2.06 4.20
N VAL A 198 -18.78 1.76 4.32
CA VAL A 198 -18.16 0.59 3.67
C VAL A 198 -18.89 -0.72 4.01
N ARG A 199 -19.09 -1.58 3.00
CA ARG A 199 -19.70 -2.91 3.09
C ARG A 199 -18.86 -3.92 2.30
N GLY A 200 -19.04 -5.21 2.56
CA GLY A 200 -18.34 -6.27 1.81
C GLY A 200 -16.84 -6.42 2.10
N ASP A 201 -16.37 -5.81 3.19
CA ASP A 201 -14.97 -5.85 3.65
C ASP A 201 -14.92 -6.20 5.14
N ALA A 202 -14.40 -7.40 5.45
CA ALA A 202 -14.36 -7.95 6.81
C ALA A 202 -13.36 -7.22 7.70
N LEU A 203 -12.20 -6.82 7.16
CA LEU A 203 -11.20 -6.03 7.87
C LEU A 203 -11.80 -4.70 8.31
N LEU A 204 -12.39 -3.96 7.38
CA LEU A 204 -13.00 -2.66 7.70
C LEU A 204 -14.25 -2.81 8.57
N ALA A 205 -14.98 -3.94 8.49
CA ALA A 205 -16.06 -4.22 9.42
C ALA A 205 -15.56 -4.38 10.87
N ALA A 206 -14.49 -5.15 11.08
CA ALA A 206 -13.87 -5.32 12.39
C ALA A 206 -13.33 -3.98 12.93
N VAL A 207 -12.70 -3.16 12.08
CA VAL A 207 -12.21 -1.82 12.43
C VAL A 207 -13.35 -0.90 12.83
N ARG A 208 -14.44 -0.82 12.04
CA ARG A 208 -15.62 -0.03 12.40
C ARG A 208 -16.20 -0.43 13.76
N ALA A 209 -16.32 -1.74 14.00
CA ALA A 209 -16.83 -2.24 15.27
C ALA A 209 -15.94 -1.81 16.45
N ARG A 210 -14.63 -1.87 16.26
CA ARG A 210 -13.63 -1.45 17.25
C ARG A 210 -13.68 0.05 17.53
N LEU A 211 -13.69 0.88 16.48
CA LEU A 211 -13.79 2.34 16.59
C LEU A 211 -15.02 2.79 17.40
N ARG A 212 -16.16 2.10 17.24
CA ARG A 212 -17.40 2.37 18.01
C ARG A 212 -17.35 1.93 19.46
N ARG A 213 -16.62 0.85 19.76
CA ARG A 213 -16.50 0.30 21.11
C ARG A 213 -15.46 1.05 21.93
N GLU A 214 -14.29 1.29 21.35
CA GLU A 214 -13.08 1.69 22.09
C GLU A 214 -12.70 3.16 21.90
N HIS A 215 -13.19 3.81 20.83
CA HIS A 215 -12.73 5.16 20.45
C HIS A 215 -13.85 6.17 20.26
N GLY A 216 -15.08 5.88 20.69
CA GLY A 216 -16.19 6.83 20.66
C GLY A 216 -16.58 7.30 19.25
N PHE A 217 -16.45 6.45 18.24
CA PHE A 217 -17.02 6.74 16.92
C PHE A 217 -18.54 6.54 16.90
N PRO A 218 -19.28 7.30 16.06
CA PRO A 218 -20.73 7.23 15.97
C PRO A 218 -21.28 5.79 15.82
N ARG A 219 -22.32 5.48 16.60
CA ARG A 219 -23.00 4.19 16.55
C ARG A 219 -24.24 4.23 15.67
N GLU A 220 -24.79 5.42 15.43
CA GLU A 220 -25.99 5.62 14.64
C GLU A 220 -25.75 5.20 13.17
N PRO A 221 -26.62 4.36 12.59
CA PRO A 221 -26.54 4.02 11.17
C PRO A 221 -26.53 5.26 10.29
N GLY A 222 -25.64 5.30 9.30
CA GLY A 222 -25.55 6.40 8.33
C GLY A 222 -24.76 7.63 8.80
N ARG A 223 -24.47 7.77 10.11
CA ARG A 223 -23.65 8.88 10.62
C ARG A 223 -22.17 8.68 10.19
N PRO A 224 -21.58 9.65 9.48
CA PRO A 224 -20.25 9.49 8.89
C PRO A 224 -19.15 9.50 9.96
N PHE A 225 -18.08 8.75 9.70
CA PHE A 225 -16.86 8.81 10.51
C PHE A 225 -15.97 9.99 10.10
N ARG A 226 -16.18 10.53 8.91
CA ARG A 226 -15.32 11.51 8.23
C ARG A 226 -13.90 11.00 8.05
N ILE A 227 -13.79 9.70 7.79
CA ILE A 227 -12.55 8.99 7.49
C ILE A 227 -12.76 8.33 6.14
N GLU A 228 -11.91 8.62 5.17
CA GLU A 228 -12.03 8.04 3.84
C GLU A 228 -11.40 6.66 3.79
N ALA A 229 -12.08 5.73 3.15
CA ALA A 229 -11.63 4.35 3.00
C ALA A 229 -11.65 3.91 1.54
N LEU A 230 -10.59 3.23 1.14
CA LEU A 230 -10.46 2.56 -0.15
C LEU A 230 -10.75 1.07 0.02
N PHE A 231 -11.66 0.52 -0.76
CA PHE A 231 -12.06 -0.89 -0.66
C PHE A 231 -12.53 -1.43 -2.01
N SER A 232 -12.64 -2.75 -2.15
CA SER A 232 -13.28 -3.36 -3.32
C SER A 232 -14.69 -3.81 -2.99
N ASP A 233 -15.66 -3.44 -3.83
CA ASP A 233 -17.05 -3.92 -3.71
C ASP A 233 -17.27 -5.28 -4.40
N GLN A 234 -16.22 -5.88 -4.99
CA GLN A 234 -16.25 -7.21 -5.61
C GLN A 234 -16.37 -8.28 -4.52
N PRO A 235 -17.39 -9.14 -4.49
CA PRO A 235 -17.40 -10.28 -3.55
C PRO A 235 -16.15 -11.15 -3.71
N ALA A 236 -15.62 -11.69 -2.60
CA ALA A 236 -14.49 -12.60 -2.69
C ALA A 236 -14.81 -13.82 -3.59
N PRO A 237 -13.93 -14.21 -4.52
CA PRO A 237 -14.13 -15.39 -5.36
C PRO A 237 -14.37 -16.63 -4.51
N ARG A 238 -15.15 -17.58 -5.05
CA ARG A 238 -15.48 -18.83 -4.35
C ARG A 238 -14.23 -19.57 -3.86
N ALA A 239 -13.22 -19.73 -4.71
CA ALA A 239 -11.96 -20.39 -4.33
C ALA A 239 -11.25 -19.70 -3.15
N ALA A 240 -11.28 -18.37 -3.08
CA ALA A 240 -10.71 -17.62 -1.97
C ALA A 240 -11.53 -17.79 -0.68
N ARG A 241 -12.85 -17.93 -0.80
CA ARG A 241 -13.74 -18.23 0.32
C ARG A 241 -13.54 -19.65 0.87
N ASP A 242 -13.38 -20.61 -0.03
CA ASP A 242 -13.17 -22.02 0.32
C ASP A 242 -11.81 -22.20 0.99
N ALA A 243 -10.75 -21.60 0.45
CA ALA A 243 -9.41 -21.63 1.06
C ALA A 243 -9.36 -20.96 2.45
N ALA A 244 -10.03 -19.81 2.62
CA ALA A 244 -10.13 -19.16 3.92
C ALA A 244 -10.93 -19.97 4.97
N ALA A 245 -11.88 -20.80 4.55
CA ALA A 245 -12.61 -21.68 5.44
C ALA A 245 -11.72 -22.83 5.94
N CYS A 246 -10.90 -23.42 5.05
CA CYS A 246 -9.97 -24.48 5.43
C CYS A 246 -8.88 -24.00 6.41
N ASP A 247 -8.37 -22.77 6.24
CA ASP A 247 -7.36 -22.20 7.14
C ASP A 247 -7.94 -21.85 8.53
N ALA A 248 -9.24 -21.61 8.65
CA ALA A 248 -9.90 -21.37 9.94
C ALA A 248 -9.95 -22.63 10.82
N ASP A 249 -9.87 -23.82 10.21
CA ASP A 249 -9.90 -25.12 10.88
C ASP A 249 -8.48 -25.67 11.19
N ALA A 250 -7.41 -24.97 10.78
CA ALA A 250 -6.04 -25.39 11.03
C ALA A 250 -5.57 -25.05 12.48
N PRO A 251 -4.84 -25.96 13.17
CA PRO A 251 -4.33 -25.70 14.52
C PRO A 251 -3.37 -24.51 14.54
N ALA A 252 -3.49 -23.67 15.58
CA ALA A 252 -2.76 -22.40 15.74
C ALA A 252 -1.23 -22.48 15.60
N SER A 253 -0.64 -23.68 15.67
CA SER A 253 0.78 -23.94 15.46
C SER A 253 1.25 -23.78 14.01
N GLN A 254 0.37 -23.88 13.01
CA GLN A 254 0.74 -23.70 11.58
C GLN A 254 0.59 -22.25 11.10
N ALA A 255 -0.25 -21.44 11.75
CA ALA A 255 -0.41 -20.01 11.44
C ALA A 255 0.84 -19.17 11.77
N ALA A 256 1.68 -19.63 12.72
CA ALA A 256 2.91 -18.95 13.09
C ALA A 256 4.07 -19.18 12.09
N ALA A 257 4.05 -20.29 11.35
CA ALA A 257 5.12 -20.66 10.41
C ALA A 257 5.00 -19.95 9.04
N SER A 258 3.83 -19.42 8.70
CA SER A 258 3.57 -18.81 7.39
C SER A 258 3.98 -17.33 7.30
N GLY A 259 4.38 -16.69 8.41
CA GLY A 259 4.76 -15.28 8.45
C GLY A 259 3.72 -14.34 7.84
N ALA A 260 2.49 -14.80 7.69
CA ALA A 260 1.46 -14.15 6.89
C ALA A 260 0.48 -13.49 7.86
N PRO A 261 0.48 -12.16 7.98
CA PRO A 261 -0.55 -11.51 8.74
C PRO A 261 -1.93 -11.77 8.09
N LEU A 262 -2.93 -11.86 8.96
CA LEU A 262 -4.27 -12.41 8.73
C LEU A 262 -5.07 -11.72 7.59
N GLY A 263 -4.52 -10.68 6.95
CA GLY A 263 -5.15 -9.98 5.83
C GLY A 263 -5.08 -10.72 4.49
N CYS A 264 -4.21 -11.72 4.34
CA CYS A 264 -4.06 -12.48 3.08
C CYS A 264 -3.84 -13.99 3.26
N ALA A 265 -3.50 -14.46 4.46
CA ALA A 265 -3.49 -15.88 4.78
C ALA A 265 -4.93 -16.42 4.61
N GLY A 266 -5.12 -17.36 3.69
CA GLY A 266 -6.43 -17.95 3.35
C GLY A 266 -7.04 -17.46 2.04
N TYR A 267 -7.00 -16.17 1.72
CA TYR A 267 -7.72 -15.64 0.54
C TYR A 267 -6.89 -15.55 -0.75
N GLY A 268 -5.56 -15.60 -0.65
CA GLY A 268 -4.68 -15.28 -1.79
C GLY A 268 -4.77 -13.80 -2.20
N SER A 269 -3.99 -13.41 -3.19
CA SER A 269 -3.86 -12.00 -3.60
C SER A 269 -3.26 -11.88 -5.00
N LEU A 270 -3.54 -10.75 -5.66
CA LEU A 270 -3.04 -10.45 -7.00
C LEU A 270 -2.51 -9.01 -7.04
N VAL A 271 -1.28 -8.83 -7.54
CA VAL A 271 -0.62 -7.52 -7.65
C VAL A 271 -1.49 -6.48 -8.34
N THR A 272 -2.28 -6.86 -9.34
CA THR A 272 -3.14 -5.92 -10.07
C THR A 272 -4.19 -5.27 -9.18
N VAL A 273 -4.66 -5.92 -8.12
CA VAL A 273 -5.60 -5.29 -7.18
C VAL A 273 -4.86 -4.56 -6.07
N THR A 274 -3.87 -5.21 -5.46
CA THR A 274 -3.17 -4.63 -4.30
C THR A 274 -2.38 -3.38 -4.69
N ALA A 275 -1.72 -3.40 -5.86
CA ALA A 275 -1.03 -2.24 -6.40
C ALA A 275 -2.00 -1.13 -6.75
N THR A 276 -3.12 -1.40 -7.45
CA THR A 276 -4.09 -0.35 -7.79
C THR A 276 -4.68 0.33 -6.55
N MET A 277 -4.94 -0.43 -5.46
CA MET A 277 -5.32 0.19 -4.19
C MET A 277 -4.21 1.09 -3.63
N GLY A 278 -2.94 0.68 -3.73
CA GLY A 278 -1.80 1.50 -3.34
C GLY A 278 -1.63 2.77 -4.20
N LEU A 279 -1.83 2.65 -5.51
CA LEU A 279 -1.83 3.79 -6.44
C LEU A 279 -2.97 4.77 -6.11
N ALA A 280 -4.16 4.26 -5.80
CA ALA A 280 -5.29 5.09 -5.37
C ALA A 280 -5.03 5.79 -4.03
N ALA A 281 -4.37 5.12 -3.08
CA ALA A 281 -3.96 5.72 -1.81
C ALA A 281 -2.89 6.80 -1.99
N ALA A 282 -1.95 6.59 -2.91
CA ALA A 282 -0.97 7.61 -3.28
C ALA A 282 -1.67 8.81 -3.93
N SER A 283 -2.58 8.58 -4.88
CA SER A 283 -3.37 9.66 -5.51
C SER A 283 -4.13 10.47 -4.46
N TRP A 284 -4.74 9.81 -3.48
CA TRP A 284 -5.40 10.49 -2.36
C TRP A 284 -4.43 11.41 -1.59
N ALA A 285 -3.21 10.94 -1.31
CA ALA A 285 -2.23 11.74 -0.58
C ALA A 285 -1.71 12.92 -1.41
N LEU A 286 -1.58 12.76 -2.73
CA LEU A 286 -1.26 13.87 -3.63
C LEU A 286 -2.37 14.92 -3.62
N ASP A 287 -3.63 14.51 -3.76
CA ASP A 287 -4.78 15.41 -3.69
C ASP A 287 -4.84 16.15 -2.35
N ALA A 288 -4.61 15.43 -1.25
CA ALA A 288 -4.61 16.01 0.10
C ALA A 288 -3.46 17.00 0.32
N ALA A 289 -2.27 16.77 -0.27
CA ALA A 289 -1.14 17.68 -0.22
C ALA A 289 -1.39 18.96 -1.05
N LEU A 290 -2.08 18.83 -2.18
CA LEU A 290 -2.38 19.94 -3.09
C LEU A 290 -3.65 20.71 -2.70
N ALA A 291 -4.48 20.16 -1.81
CA ALA A 291 -5.66 20.84 -1.32
C ALA A 291 -5.30 22.14 -0.58
N PRO A 292 -6.10 23.21 -0.73
CA PRO A 292 -5.89 24.44 0.04
C PRO A 292 -5.89 24.14 1.54
N ALA A 293 -4.98 24.76 2.29
CA ALA A 293 -4.91 24.59 3.74
C ALA A 293 -6.29 24.85 4.36
N ARG A 294 -6.83 23.86 5.07
CA ARG A 294 -8.10 24.01 5.80
C ARG A 294 -7.91 25.12 6.83
N ARG A 295 -8.66 26.22 6.69
CA ARG A 295 -8.76 27.25 7.74
C ARG A 295 -9.19 26.57 9.04
N PRO A 296 -8.51 26.81 10.17
CA PRO A 296 -8.97 26.30 11.46
C PRO A 296 -10.39 26.82 11.70
N ALA A 297 -11.26 25.94 12.20
CA ALA A 297 -12.60 26.33 12.60
C ALA A 297 -12.49 27.46 13.61
N ARG A 298 -13.10 28.62 13.33
CA ARG A 298 -13.17 29.72 14.29
C ARG A 298 -13.80 29.17 15.57
N SER A 299 -13.06 29.18 16.67
CA SER A 299 -13.64 28.94 17.99
C SER A 299 -14.74 29.99 18.16
N SER A 300 -15.99 29.55 18.26
CA SER A 300 -17.07 30.41 18.72
C SER A 300 -16.78 30.73 20.18
N SER A 301 -16.16 31.89 20.43
CA SER A 301 -16.20 32.55 21.73
C SER A 301 -17.67 32.71 22.09
N MET A 302 -18.10 31.96 23.10
CA MET A 302 -19.35 32.19 23.80
C MET A 302 -19.21 33.58 24.43
N GLU A 303 -19.86 34.58 23.84
CA GLU A 303 -20.15 35.83 24.55
C GLU A 303 -21.08 35.47 25.70
N VAL A 304 -20.54 35.62 26.91
CA VAL A 304 -21.33 35.70 28.14
C VAL A 304 -21.89 37.12 28.17
N GLN A 305 -23.19 37.25 27.94
CA GLN A 305 -24.02 38.33 28.45
C GLN A 305 -25.28 37.71 29.06
#